data_AF-A0AAV8UE57-F1
#
_entry.id   AF-A0AAV8UE57-F1
#
_cell.length_a   1.000
_cell.length_b   1.000
_cell.length_c   1.000
_cell.angle_alpha   90.00
_cell.angle_beta   90.00
_cell.angle_gamma   90.00
#
_symmetry.space_group_name_H-M   'P 1'
#
loop_
_entity.id
_entity.type
_entity.pdbx_description
1 polymer ?
#
loop_
_entity_poly.entity_id
_entity_poly.type
_entity_poly.pdbx_seq_one_letter_code
_entity_poly.pdbx_strand_id
1 'polypeptide(L)'
;MVEDDMVRRRGQNGLADLARKSWSAEEEQRFLQLMLDFSLAQGPVRRKKGKEKFAPMAAQLNREFHEVARTKYPVRSWKNLRVKSNNLRSKYEILRRKSVADGSSASSEKAEEAWPNYALCMSVFGKDPVDAKEEFEIGRDSEDDGERSPTASARAIQTTSRAPEENGEMADSTVFIEALRTLEKTTDDQRAASDKRLEERDRRFQLDVERLRLETRNVLEVELERLRHEQSMKMKELEMKIMLMIRSAQQQDHASLLTQAKGLEHQE
;
A
#
# COMPACT_ATOMS: atom_id res chain seq x y z
N MET A 1 -39.17 7.12 -25.67
CA MET A 1 -39.13 6.27 -24.45
C MET A 1 -37.81 5.51 -24.26
N VAL A 2 -36.71 5.83 -24.97
CA VAL A 2 -35.41 5.13 -24.81
C VAL A 2 -34.36 6.01 -24.10
N GLU A 3 -34.52 7.34 -24.11
CA GLU A 3 -33.56 8.27 -23.49
C GLU A 3 -33.67 8.35 -21.96
N ASP A 4 -34.87 8.21 -21.39
CA ASP A 4 -35.08 8.22 -19.93
C ASP A 4 -34.42 7.04 -19.20
N ASP A 5 -34.28 5.90 -19.89
CA ASP A 5 -33.68 4.69 -19.33
C ASP A 5 -32.14 4.74 -19.32
N MET A 6 -31.53 5.50 -20.24
CA MET A 6 -30.07 5.71 -20.26
C MET A 6 -29.62 6.72 -19.20
N VAL A 7 -30.44 7.72 -18.88
CA VAL A 7 -30.15 8.71 -17.82
C VAL A 7 -30.25 8.05 -16.43
N ARG A 8 -31.23 7.17 -16.20
CA ARG A 8 -31.33 6.39 -14.95
C ARG A 8 -30.16 5.45 -14.72
N ARG A 9 -29.64 4.79 -15.77
CA ARG A 9 -28.46 3.90 -15.67
C ARG A 9 -27.15 4.66 -15.42
N ARG A 10 -26.97 5.87 -15.98
CA ARG A 10 -25.82 6.73 -15.63
C ARG A 10 -25.89 7.26 -14.20
N GLY A 11 -27.08 7.61 -13.70
CA GLY A 11 -27.27 8.07 -12.32
C GLY A 11 -26.97 7.01 -11.27
N GLN A 12 -27.37 5.75 -11.51
CA GLN A 12 -27.09 4.64 -10.58
C GLN A 12 -25.63 4.19 -10.59
N ASN A 13 -24.96 4.20 -11.75
CA ASN A 13 -23.54 3.84 -11.84
C ASN A 13 -22.61 4.92 -11.24
N GLY A 14 -22.99 6.20 -11.32
CA GLY A 14 -22.22 7.29 -10.71
C GLY A 14 -22.21 7.27 -9.18
N LEU A 15 -23.35 6.95 -8.56
CA LEU A 15 -23.45 6.76 -7.11
C LEU A 15 -22.65 5.55 -6.62
N ALA A 16 -22.66 4.45 -7.38
CA ALA A 16 -21.85 3.28 -7.09
C ALA A 16 -20.34 3.56 -7.21
N ASP A 17 -19.91 4.35 -8.20
CA ASP A 17 -18.49 4.71 -8.37
C ASP A 17 -17.97 5.73 -7.35
N LEU A 18 -18.83 6.60 -6.81
CA LEU A 18 -18.51 7.47 -5.67
C LEU A 18 -18.44 6.68 -4.36
N ALA A 19 -19.38 5.75 -4.14
CA ALA A 19 -19.37 4.84 -2.99
C ALA A 19 -18.13 3.92 -2.97
N ARG A 20 -17.65 3.49 -4.15
CA ARG A 20 -16.40 2.72 -4.33
C ARG A 20 -15.13 3.51 -3.99
N LYS A 21 -15.20 4.83 -3.81
CA LYS A 21 -14.04 5.70 -3.52
C LYS A 21 -14.05 6.24 -2.10
N SER A 22 -15.22 6.44 -1.49
CA SER A 22 -15.34 6.95 -0.12
C SER A 22 -14.83 5.94 0.92
N TRP A 23 -14.15 6.45 1.95
CA TRP A 23 -13.81 5.68 3.15
C TRP A 23 -15.01 5.67 4.09
N SER A 24 -15.42 4.50 4.56
CA SER A 24 -16.40 4.42 5.64
C SER A 24 -15.78 4.87 6.99
N ALA A 25 -16.63 5.30 7.93
CA ALA A 25 -16.18 5.68 9.27
C ALA A 25 -15.51 4.49 10.00
N GLU A 26 -16.07 3.29 9.84
CA GLU A 26 -15.55 2.04 10.39
C GLU A 26 -14.16 1.69 9.83
N GLU A 27 -13.97 1.78 8.49
CA GLU A 27 -12.66 1.57 7.85
C GLU A 27 -11.63 2.60 8.34
N GLU A 28 -12.04 3.87 8.47
CA GLU A 28 -11.15 4.95 8.91
C GLU A 28 -10.69 4.75 10.36
N GLN A 29 -11.62 4.42 11.26
CA GLN A 29 -11.32 4.13 12.66
C GLN A 29 -10.40 2.93 12.79
N ARG A 30 -10.69 1.84 12.05
CA ARG A 30 -9.85 0.64 12.07
C ARG A 30 -8.47 0.91 11.50
N PHE A 31 -8.37 1.69 10.42
CA PHE A 31 -7.08 2.10 9.87
C PHE A 31 -6.23 2.90 10.86
N LEU A 32 -6.84 3.83 11.60
CA LEU A 32 -6.16 4.58 12.67
C LEU A 32 -5.66 3.66 13.78
N GLN A 33 -6.45 2.67 14.19
CA GLN A 33 -6.03 1.66 15.17
C GLN A 33 -4.83 0.86 14.66
N LEU A 34 -4.84 0.39 13.41
CA LEU A 34 -3.71 -0.33 12.81
C LEU A 34 -2.44 0.53 12.76
N MET A 35 -2.57 1.84 12.52
CA MET A 35 -1.43 2.75 12.59
C MET A 35 -0.90 2.92 14.01
N LEU A 36 -1.78 2.98 15.01
CA LEU A 36 -1.41 3.05 16.42
C LEU A 36 -0.67 1.78 16.85
N ASP A 37 -1.25 0.61 16.58
CA ASP A 37 -0.68 -0.70 16.91
C ASP A 37 0.70 -0.86 16.27
N PHE A 38 0.85 -0.46 15.02
CA PHE A 38 2.14 -0.48 14.32
C PHE A 38 3.16 0.46 14.97
N SER A 39 2.75 1.67 15.38
CA SER A 39 3.64 2.62 16.05
C SER A 39 4.12 2.13 17.42
N LEU A 40 3.27 1.36 18.12
CA LEU A 40 3.60 0.74 19.40
C LEU A 40 4.55 -0.45 19.23
N ALA A 41 4.32 -1.29 18.22
CA ALA A 41 5.10 -2.50 17.98
C ALA A 41 6.48 -2.24 17.36
N GLN A 42 6.62 -1.20 16.54
CA GLN A 42 7.81 -0.97 15.68
C GLN A 42 8.54 0.35 15.99
N GLY A 43 8.08 1.13 16.97
CA GLY A 43 8.59 2.46 17.27
C GLY A 43 8.07 3.55 16.31
N PRO A 44 8.51 4.80 16.47
CA PRO A 44 7.96 5.93 15.74
C PRO A 44 8.03 5.74 14.22
N VAL A 45 6.87 5.99 13.60
CA VAL A 45 6.45 5.73 12.22
C VAL A 45 7.39 6.27 11.11
N ARG A 46 8.38 7.10 11.45
CA ARG A 46 9.22 7.86 10.51
C ARG A 46 10.30 7.06 9.78
N ARG A 47 10.70 5.87 10.27
CA ARG A 47 11.92 5.19 9.77
C ARG A 47 11.73 4.17 8.64
N LYS A 48 10.49 3.81 8.27
CA LYS A 48 10.22 2.77 7.25
C LYS A 48 9.63 3.34 5.96
N LYS A 49 9.99 2.73 4.82
CA LYS A 49 9.45 3.09 3.49
C LYS A 49 7.93 2.86 3.46
N GLY A 50 7.20 3.71 2.73
CA GLY A 50 5.72 3.69 2.71
C GLY A 50 5.11 2.31 2.41
N LYS A 51 5.70 1.52 1.51
CA LYS A 51 5.23 0.16 1.20
C LYS A 51 5.34 -0.77 2.41
N GLU A 52 6.47 -0.80 3.11
CA GLU A 52 6.69 -1.67 4.28
C GLU A 52 5.75 -1.35 5.44
N LYS A 53 5.38 -0.08 5.58
CA LYS A 53 4.42 0.37 6.60
C LYS A 53 2.98 0.02 6.22
N PHE A 54 2.56 0.39 5.02
CA PHE A 54 1.14 0.38 4.66
C PHE A 54 0.67 -0.91 3.97
N ALA A 55 1.57 -1.72 3.42
CA ALA A 55 1.21 -3.02 2.83
C ALA A 55 0.60 -4.01 3.84
N PRO A 56 1.20 -4.25 5.03
CA PRO A 56 0.59 -5.17 6.00
C PRO A 56 -0.76 -4.65 6.52
N MET A 57 -0.87 -3.33 6.73
CA MET A 57 -2.14 -2.70 7.13
C MET A 57 -3.22 -2.85 6.05
N ALA A 58 -2.85 -2.67 4.77
CA ALA A 58 -3.79 -2.82 3.65
C ALA A 58 -4.29 -4.27 3.55
N ALA A 59 -3.40 -5.25 3.70
CA ALA A 59 -3.78 -6.67 3.71
C ALA A 59 -4.77 -6.98 4.84
N GLN A 60 -4.49 -6.48 6.05
CA GLN A 60 -5.37 -6.69 7.20
C GLN A 60 -6.74 -5.98 7.04
N LEU A 61 -6.74 -4.73 6.59
CA LEU A 61 -7.97 -3.97 6.36
C LEU A 61 -8.85 -4.64 5.29
N ASN A 62 -8.24 -5.13 4.20
CA ASN A 62 -8.97 -5.84 3.16
C ASN A 62 -9.53 -7.18 3.65
N ARG A 63 -8.79 -7.91 4.50
CA ARG A 63 -9.30 -9.13 5.14
C ARG A 63 -10.51 -8.86 6.02
N GLU A 64 -10.48 -7.79 6.81
CA GLU A 64 -11.55 -7.48 7.77
C GLU A 64 -12.81 -6.90 7.10
N PHE A 65 -12.66 -6.10 6.04
CA PHE A 65 -13.78 -5.38 5.41
C PHE A 65 -14.10 -5.89 3.99
N HIS A 66 -13.10 -5.94 3.12
CA HIS A 66 -13.31 -6.26 1.71
C HIS A 66 -13.74 -7.73 1.52
N GLU A 67 -13.11 -8.68 2.21
CA GLU A 67 -13.47 -10.10 2.11
C GLU A 67 -14.88 -10.40 2.66
N VAL A 68 -15.34 -9.62 3.65
CA VAL A 68 -16.68 -9.76 4.24
C VAL A 68 -17.77 -9.16 3.35
N ALA A 69 -17.55 -7.96 2.79
CA ALA A 69 -18.54 -7.28 1.98
C ALA A 69 -17.91 -6.46 0.83
N ARG A 70 -17.53 -7.16 -0.25
CA ARG A 70 -16.86 -6.59 -1.43
C ARG A 70 -17.59 -5.42 -2.09
N THR A 71 -18.91 -5.39 -2.00
CA THR A 71 -19.76 -4.33 -2.59
C THR A 71 -19.83 -3.09 -1.71
N LYS A 72 -19.66 -3.24 -0.39
CA LYS A 72 -19.67 -2.15 0.59
C LYS A 72 -18.27 -1.55 0.79
N TYR A 73 -17.24 -2.39 0.76
CA TYR A 73 -15.86 -1.98 1.03
C TYR A 73 -14.96 -2.30 -0.17
N PRO A 74 -14.46 -1.28 -0.89
CA PRO A 74 -13.56 -1.47 -2.03
C PRO A 74 -12.16 -1.91 -1.56
N VAL A 75 -11.43 -2.64 -2.41
CA VAL A 75 -10.04 -3.04 -2.11
C VAL A 75 -9.19 -1.79 -1.89
N ARG A 76 -8.50 -1.73 -0.75
CA ARG A 76 -7.56 -0.65 -0.43
C ARG A 76 -6.13 -1.11 -0.71
N SER A 77 -5.44 -0.38 -1.58
CA SER A 77 -4.01 -0.58 -1.81
C SER A 77 -3.18 0.12 -0.72
N TRP A 78 -1.92 -0.27 -0.55
CA TRP A 78 -0.99 0.44 0.34
C TRP A 78 -0.83 1.93 -0.04
N LYS A 79 -0.98 2.27 -1.33
CA LYS A 79 -0.99 3.66 -1.82
C LYS A 79 -2.22 4.41 -1.32
N ASN A 80 -3.40 3.78 -1.36
CA ASN A 80 -4.64 4.36 -0.85
C ASN A 80 -4.52 4.68 0.65
N LEU A 81 -3.91 3.78 1.42
CA LEU A 81 -3.64 3.98 2.85
C LEU A 81 -2.63 5.11 3.10
N ARG A 82 -1.57 5.22 2.29
CA ARG A 82 -0.60 6.33 2.37
C ARG A 82 -1.29 7.68 2.16
N VAL A 83 -2.08 7.81 1.09
CA VAL A 83 -2.83 9.03 0.79
C VAL A 83 -3.82 9.34 1.91
N LYS A 84 -4.55 8.34 2.40
CA LYS A 84 -5.48 8.51 3.51
C LYS A 84 -4.76 8.97 4.78
N SER A 85 -3.61 8.39 5.11
CA SER A 85 -2.79 8.79 6.26
C SER A 85 -2.40 10.26 6.20
N ASN A 86 -1.96 10.74 5.04
CA ASN A 86 -1.61 12.15 4.85
C ASN A 86 -2.83 13.05 5.02
N ASN A 87 -3.97 12.70 4.40
CA ASN A 87 -5.21 13.48 4.52
C ASN A 87 -5.70 13.55 5.98
N LEU A 88 -5.62 12.44 6.72
CA LEU A 88 -5.99 12.38 8.14
C LEU A 88 -5.07 13.26 8.99
N ARG A 89 -3.76 13.22 8.73
CA ARG A 89 -2.78 14.07 9.42
C ARG A 89 -3.04 15.55 9.15
N SER A 90 -3.27 15.94 7.89
CA SER A 90 -3.57 17.33 7.55
C SER A 90 -4.86 17.80 8.22
N LYS A 91 -5.91 16.97 8.22
CA LYS A 91 -7.17 17.28 8.91
C LYS A 91 -6.97 17.45 10.42
N TYR A 92 -6.20 16.55 11.04
CA TYR A 92 -5.82 16.63 12.45
C TYR A 92 -5.07 17.92 12.76
N GLU A 93 -4.04 18.27 11.99
CA GLU A 93 -3.25 19.48 12.21
C GLU A 93 -4.08 20.77 12.04
N ILE A 94 -5.01 20.80 11.08
CA ILE A 94 -5.95 21.92 10.92
C ILE A 94 -6.82 22.08 12.17
N LEU A 95 -7.41 20.99 12.67
CA LEU A 95 -8.26 21.02 13.86
C LEU A 95 -7.46 21.36 15.12
N ARG A 96 -6.25 20.81 15.25
CA ARG A 96 -5.32 21.09 16.34
C ARG A 96 -4.93 22.58 16.39
N ARG A 97 -4.61 23.18 15.24
CA ARG A 97 -4.28 24.62 15.16
C ARG A 97 -5.47 25.49 15.52
N LYS A 98 -6.67 25.15 15.03
CA LYS A 98 -7.91 25.83 15.41
C LYS A 98 -8.16 25.73 16.91
N SER A 99 -7.96 24.55 17.50
CA SER A 99 -8.19 24.37 18.93
C SER A 99 -7.19 25.11 19.82
N VAL A 100 -5.94 25.24 19.36
CA VAL A 100 -4.91 26.04 20.06
C VAL A 100 -5.22 27.53 19.96
N ALA A 101 -5.70 28.01 18.80
CA ALA A 101 -6.08 29.41 18.61
C ALA A 101 -7.27 29.84 19.48
N ASP A 102 -8.19 28.91 19.77
CA ASP A 102 -9.37 29.16 20.62
C ASP A 102 -9.07 29.12 22.14
N GLY A 103 -7.85 28.77 22.55
CA GLY A 103 -7.30 28.99 23.89
C GLY A 103 -7.98 28.31 25.09
N SER A 104 -9.02 27.47 24.89
CA SER A 104 -9.76 26.82 25.99
C SER A 104 -9.75 25.30 25.90
N SER A 105 -9.79 24.62 27.06
CA SER A 105 -9.93 23.15 27.16
C SER A 105 -11.20 22.64 26.48
N ALA A 106 -12.26 23.46 26.43
CA ALA A 106 -13.49 23.18 25.71
C ALA A 106 -13.29 23.07 24.18
N SER A 107 -12.16 23.57 23.64
CA SER A 107 -11.88 23.48 22.21
C SER A 107 -11.40 22.09 21.77
N SER A 108 -10.78 21.31 22.67
CA SER A 108 -10.43 19.91 22.38
C SER A 108 -11.68 19.02 22.35
N GLU A 109 -12.61 19.22 23.29
CA GLU A 109 -13.89 18.51 23.31
C GLU A 109 -14.73 18.83 22.07
N LYS A 110 -14.76 20.10 21.63
CA LYS A 110 -15.40 20.50 20.36
C LYS A 110 -14.76 19.86 19.12
N ALA A 111 -13.44 19.64 19.14
CA ALA A 111 -12.74 18.99 18.04
C ALA A 111 -13.06 17.49 17.95
N GLU A 112 -13.25 16.82 19.10
CA GLU A 112 -13.73 15.43 19.18
C GLU A 112 -15.19 15.31 18.73
N GLU A 113 -16.04 16.27 19.12
CA GLU A 113 -17.43 16.33 18.69
C GLU A 113 -17.57 16.59 17.17
N ALA A 114 -16.71 17.46 16.63
CA ALA A 114 -16.67 17.77 15.19
C ALA A 114 -16.06 16.64 14.35
N TRP A 115 -15.18 15.82 14.94
CA TRP A 115 -14.58 14.69 14.26
C TRP A 115 -14.29 13.54 15.24
N PRO A 116 -15.12 12.46 15.23
CA PRO A 116 -14.99 11.35 16.18
C PRO A 116 -13.62 10.67 16.20
N ASN A 117 -12.85 10.77 15.10
CA ASN A 117 -11.52 10.19 14.98
C ASN A 117 -10.39 11.12 15.49
N TYR A 118 -10.71 12.30 16.03
CA TYR A 118 -9.72 13.29 16.46
C TYR A 118 -8.82 12.76 17.59
N ALA A 119 -9.40 12.12 18.62
CA ALA A 119 -8.64 11.52 19.74
C ALA A 119 -7.68 10.41 19.28
N LEU A 120 -8.13 9.56 18.35
CA LEU A 120 -7.32 8.51 17.72
C LEU A 120 -6.19 9.11 16.88
N CYS A 121 -6.48 10.16 16.09
CA CYS A 121 -5.48 10.90 15.34
C CYS A 121 -4.45 11.56 16.26
N MET A 122 -4.86 12.11 17.41
CA MET A 122 -3.96 12.66 18.42
C MET A 122 -3.01 11.59 18.95
N SER A 123 -3.52 10.38 19.23
CA SER A 123 -2.71 9.25 19.69
C SER A 123 -1.69 8.78 18.65
N VAL A 124 -2.03 8.87 17.36
CA VAL A 124 -1.19 8.43 16.23
C VAL A 124 -0.20 9.51 15.77
N PHE A 125 -0.58 10.79 15.78
CA PHE A 125 0.18 11.90 15.19
C PHE A 125 0.72 12.90 16.23
N GLY A 126 0.13 12.99 17.41
CA GLY A 126 0.42 14.03 18.41
C GLY A 126 1.75 13.90 19.14
N LYS A 127 2.50 12.82 18.94
CA LYS A 127 3.83 12.61 19.57
C LYS A 127 4.99 13.36 18.91
N ASP A 128 4.77 14.02 17.77
CA ASP A 128 5.82 14.83 17.11
C ASP A 128 5.60 16.34 17.39
N PRO A 129 6.59 17.08 17.90
CA PRO A 129 6.58 18.54 17.85
C PRO A 129 6.74 18.99 16.39
N VAL A 130 5.89 19.91 15.93
CA VAL A 130 5.95 20.47 14.58
C VAL A 130 6.43 21.91 14.68
N ASP A 131 7.55 22.20 14.03
CA ASP A 131 8.04 23.54 13.75
C ASP A 131 6.95 24.35 13.02
N ALA A 132 6.54 25.46 13.62
CA ALA A 132 5.45 26.33 13.18
C ALA A 132 5.81 27.21 11.96
N LYS A 133 6.46 26.65 10.94
CA LYS A 133 6.78 27.36 9.69
C LYS A 133 6.47 26.50 8.47
N GLU A 134 5.18 26.30 8.23
CA GLU A 134 4.68 25.97 6.89
C GLU A 134 3.19 26.40 6.86
N GLU A 135 3.02 27.69 6.61
CA GLU A 135 1.74 28.25 6.20
C GLU A 135 1.41 27.73 4.79
N PHE A 136 0.28 27.03 4.71
CA PHE A 136 -0.66 27.00 3.58
C PHE A 136 -0.11 27.26 2.16
N GLU A 137 0.25 26.17 1.47
CA GLU A 137 -0.14 25.99 0.06
C GLU A 137 -1.07 24.77 0.00
N ILE A 138 -2.38 25.03 0.10
CA ILE A 138 -3.40 24.08 -0.35
C ILE A 138 -3.78 24.49 -1.76
N GLY A 139 -3.33 23.74 -2.77
CA GLY A 139 -3.96 23.80 -4.08
C GLY A 139 -3.05 23.75 -5.30
N ARG A 140 -2.22 22.72 -5.41
CA ARG A 140 -1.78 22.02 -6.64
C ARG A 140 -0.47 21.34 -6.26
N ASP A 141 -0.41 20.03 -6.46
CA ASP A 141 0.69 19.42 -7.20
C ASP A 141 0.39 17.94 -7.36
N SER A 142 -0.10 17.67 -8.57
CA SER A 142 0.26 16.50 -9.34
C SER A 142 1.78 16.29 -9.26
N GLU A 143 2.18 15.03 -9.08
CA GLU A 143 3.41 14.44 -9.63
C GLU A 143 4.73 15.20 -9.37
N ASP A 144 5.55 14.75 -8.42
CA ASP A 144 6.89 14.20 -8.73
C ASP A 144 7.57 13.65 -7.45
N ASP A 145 8.14 12.44 -7.56
CA ASP A 145 9.00 11.82 -6.54
C ASP A 145 10.46 11.95 -7.04
N GLY A 146 11.31 12.71 -6.33
CA GLY A 146 12.71 12.29 -6.11
C GLY A 146 13.86 13.23 -6.51
N GLU A 147 14.37 13.94 -5.49
CA GLU A 147 15.79 14.17 -5.16
C GLU A 147 16.79 14.63 -6.26
N ARG A 148 17.25 15.88 -6.15
CA ARG A 148 18.62 16.22 -5.69
C ARG A 148 18.80 17.75 -5.60
N SER A 149 19.23 18.22 -4.42
CA SER A 149 19.92 19.52 -4.30
C SER A 149 21.08 19.60 -5.31
N PRO A 150 21.33 20.80 -5.84
CA PRO A 150 22.52 21.47 -5.37
C PRO A 150 22.20 22.90 -4.89
N THR A 151 22.52 23.12 -3.62
CA THR A 151 23.04 24.40 -3.14
C THR A 151 24.15 24.90 -4.08
N ALA A 152 23.85 25.92 -4.88
CA ALA A 152 24.75 26.98 -5.36
C ALA A 152 24.26 27.60 -6.69
N SER A 153 23.24 28.46 -6.65
CA SER A 153 23.05 29.59 -7.58
C SER A 153 21.73 30.30 -7.29
N ALA A 154 21.63 30.88 -6.11
CA ALA A 154 20.60 31.88 -5.79
C ALA A 154 21.27 33.25 -5.57
N ARG A 155 22.16 33.62 -6.48
CA ARG A 155 22.69 34.99 -6.62
C ARG A 155 22.81 35.29 -8.10
N ALA A 156 21.72 35.76 -8.72
CA ALA A 156 21.74 36.75 -9.80
C ALA A 156 20.34 36.90 -10.43
N ILE A 157 19.28 37.17 -9.65
CA ILE A 157 18.16 37.97 -10.16
C ILE A 157 17.69 38.86 -9.02
N GLN A 158 18.54 39.82 -8.63
CA GLN A 158 17.99 41.10 -8.18
C GLN A 158 17.43 41.75 -9.43
N THR A 159 16.11 41.64 -9.60
CA THR A 159 15.34 42.54 -10.44
C THR A 159 15.61 43.95 -9.95
N THR A 160 16.53 44.67 -10.59
CA THR A 160 16.50 46.12 -10.58
C THR A 160 15.23 46.50 -11.33
N SER A 161 14.16 46.68 -10.56
CA SER A 161 13.04 47.54 -10.92
C SER A 161 13.62 48.92 -11.21
N ARG A 162 13.98 49.14 -12.47
CA ARG A 162 14.29 50.46 -13.01
C ARG A 162 13.59 50.53 -14.35
N ALA A 163 12.56 51.37 -14.39
CA ALA A 163 11.85 51.71 -15.61
C ALA A 163 12.88 52.12 -16.67
N PRO A 164 12.82 51.57 -17.90
CA PRO A 164 13.65 52.06 -18.99
C PRO A 164 13.06 53.39 -19.43
N GLU A 165 13.83 54.45 -19.23
CA GLU A 165 13.60 55.71 -19.93
C GLU A 165 13.71 55.46 -21.43
N GLU A 166 12.78 56.07 -22.16
CA GLU A 166 12.69 56.09 -23.61
C GLU A 166 14.03 56.49 -24.24
N ASN A 167 14.72 55.54 -24.87
CA ASN A 167 15.60 55.83 -26.00
C ASN A 167 15.58 54.64 -26.94
N GLY A 168 15.05 54.87 -28.14
CA GLY A 168 14.88 53.87 -29.18
C GLY A 168 16.22 53.44 -29.78
N GLU A 169 16.71 52.29 -29.34
CA GLU A 169 17.62 51.45 -30.12
C GLU A 169 16.84 50.18 -30.46
N MET A 170 16.60 49.96 -31.77
CA MET A 170 16.02 48.71 -32.26
C MET A 170 17.01 47.58 -31.94
N ALA A 171 16.82 46.94 -30.78
CA ALA A 171 17.51 45.71 -30.42
C ALA A 171 17.32 44.71 -31.56
N ASP A 172 18.44 44.21 -32.06
CA ASP A 172 18.58 43.39 -33.25
C ASP A 172 17.67 42.14 -33.15
N SER A 173 16.61 42.13 -33.97
CA SER A 173 15.55 41.10 -34.00
C SER A 173 16.11 39.67 -34.15
N THR A 174 17.31 39.55 -34.72
CA THR A 174 18.05 38.29 -34.88
C THR A 174 18.44 37.65 -33.54
N VAL A 175 18.89 38.45 -32.56
CA VAL A 175 19.31 37.97 -31.24
C VAL A 175 18.12 37.43 -30.43
N PHE A 176 16.95 38.06 -30.57
CA PHE A 176 15.72 37.59 -29.94
C PHE A 176 15.23 36.26 -30.54
N ILE A 177 15.32 36.10 -31.86
CA ILE A 177 14.93 34.86 -32.55
C ILE A 177 15.86 33.70 -32.19
N GLU A 178 17.17 33.93 -32.06
CA GLU A 178 18.13 32.91 -31.60
C GLU A 178 17.90 32.51 -30.13
N ALA A 179 17.58 33.47 -29.26
CA ALA A 179 17.20 33.19 -27.87
C ALA A 179 15.94 32.32 -27.77
N LEU A 180 14.94 32.53 -28.63
CA LEU A 180 13.74 31.69 -28.67
C LEU A 180 14.03 30.26 -29.17
N ARG A 181 14.87 30.10 -30.20
CA ARG A 181 15.26 28.76 -30.71
C ARG A 181 16.07 27.96 -29.70
N THR A 182 16.95 28.62 -28.96
CA THR A 182 17.73 27.96 -27.90
C THR A 182 16.85 27.55 -26.73
N LEU A 183 15.89 28.40 -26.33
CA LEU A 183 14.91 28.05 -25.31
C LEU A 183 14.05 26.84 -25.72
N GLU A 184 13.53 26.82 -26.95
CA GLU A 184 12.74 25.71 -27.49
C GLU A 184 13.53 24.39 -27.50
N LYS A 185 14.78 24.42 -27.97
CA LYS A 185 15.68 23.25 -27.92
C LYS A 185 15.91 22.74 -26.50
N THR A 186 16.11 23.63 -25.52
CA THR A 186 16.28 23.21 -24.12
C THR A 186 15.02 22.57 -23.54
N THR A 187 13.83 23.01 -23.97
CA THR A 187 12.57 22.39 -23.54
C THR A 187 12.35 21.01 -24.14
N ASP A 188 12.75 20.80 -25.39
CA ASP A 188 12.64 19.48 -26.03
C ASP A 188 13.66 18.48 -25.47
N ASP A 189 14.88 18.93 -25.17
CA ASP A 189 15.89 18.12 -24.48
C ASP A 189 15.42 17.70 -23.07
N GLN A 190 14.72 18.60 -22.36
CA GLN A 190 14.12 18.29 -21.05
C GLN A 190 12.98 17.28 -21.16
N ARG A 191 12.12 17.39 -22.18
CA ARG A 191 11.05 16.42 -22.44
C ARG A 191 11.62 15.03 -22.76
N ALA A 192 12.60 14.95 -23.66
CA ALA A 192 13.25 13.69 -24.01
C ALA A 192 13.95 13.04 -22.79
N ALA A 193 14.56 13.85 -21.92
CA ALA A 193 15.16 13.35 -20.68
C ALA A 193 14.10 12.84 -19.68
N SER A 194 12.93 13.50 -19.60
CA SER A 194 11.80 13.07 -18.76
C SER A 194 11.22 11.74 -19.26
N ASP A 195 10.98 11.62 -20.56
CA ASP A 195 10.43 10.41 -21.18
C ASP A 195 11.36 9.21 -20.95
N LYS A 196 12.67 9.39 -21.13
CA LYS A 196 13.66 8.35 -20.86
C LYS A 196 13.67 7.90 -19.39
N ARG A 197 13.46 8.83 -18.44
CA ARG A 197 13.35 8.48 -17.01
C ARG A 197 12.07 7.71 -16.72
N LEU A 198 10.96 8.07 -17.36
CA LEU A 198 9.69 7.37 -17.23
C LEU A 198 9.79 5.94 -17.78
N GLU A 199 10.36 5.76 -18.97
CA GLU A 199 10.61 4.43 -19.57
C GLU A 199 11.49 3.55 -18.68
N GLU A 200 12.58 4.10 -18.12
CA GLU A 200 13.46 3.37 -17.21
C GLU A 200 12.73 2.98 -15.91
N ARG A 201 11.86 3.84 -15.39
CA ARG A 201 11.03 3.54 -14.21
C ARG A 201 10.04 2.41 -14.50
N ASP A 202 9.39 2.44 -15.66
CA ASP A 202 8.45 1.40 -16.07
C ASP A 202 9.16 0.06 -16.31
N ARG A 203 10.35 0.09 -16.92
CA ARG A 203 11.20 -1.10 -17.08
C ARG A 203 11.58 -1.72 -15.74
N ARG A 204 11.99 -0.91 -14.76
CA ARG A 204 12.29 -1.39 -13.40
C ARG A 204 11.07 -2.00 -12.72
N PHE A 205 9.91 -1.35 -12.86
CA PHE A 205 8.67 -1.87 -12.32
C PHE A 205 8.31 -3.23 -12.93
N GLN A 206 8.46 -3.41 -14.24
CA GLN A 206 8.24 -4.70 -14.90
C GLN A 206 9.19 -5.78 -14.38
N LEU A 207 10.48 -5.47 -14.23
CA LEU A 207 11.46 -6.39 -13.68
C LEU A 207 11.14 -6.81 -12.23
N ASP A 208 10.66 -5.88 -11.40
CA ASP A 208 10.23 -6.19 -10.03
C ASP A 208 8.99 -7.09 -10.00
N VAL A 209 8.04 -6.86 -10.92
CA VAL A 209 6.86 -7.73 -11.07
C VAL A 209 7.26 -9.14 -11.50
N GLU A 210 8.15 -9.28 -12.49
CA GLU A 210 8.64 -10.59 -12.92
C GLU A 210 9.45 -11.30 -11.85
N ARG A 211 10.30 -10.56 -11.12
CA ARG A 211 11.01 -11.11 -9.95
C ARG A 211 10.05 -11.66 -8.91
N LEU A 212 9.01 -10.91 -8.57
CA LEU A 212 8.02 -11.34 -7.58
C LEU A 212 7.21 -12.56 -8.06
N ARG A 213 6.91 -12.63 -9.36
CA ARG A 213 6.26 -13.80 -9.98
C ARG A 213 7.14 -15.06 -9.87
N LEU A 214 8.43 -14.94 -10.17
CA LEU A 214 9.38 -16.03 -10.03
C LEU A 214 9.57 -16.46 -8.58
N GLU A 215 9.68 -15.52 -7.65
CA GLU A 215 9.80 -15.82 -6.22
C GLU A 215 8.56 -16.57 -5.70
N THR A 216 7.36 -16.10 -6.09
CA THR A 216 6.10 -16.78 -5.75
C THR A 216 6.05 -18.19 -6.33
N ARG A 217 6.46 -18.36 -7.59
CA ARG A 217 6.52 -19.67 -8.25
C ARG A 217 7.47 -20.63 -7.51
N ASN A 218 8.66 -20.17 -7.15
CA ASN A 218 9.66 -20.99 -6.45
C ASN A 218 9.16 -21.43 -5.07
N VAL A 219 8.51 -20.54 -4.32
CA VAL A 219 7.90 -20.88 -3.02
C VAL A 219 6.83 -21.96 -3.18
N LEU A 220 5.97 -21.84 -4.20
CA LEU A 220 4.94 -22.84 -4.48
C LEU A 220 5.55 -24.18 -4.91
N GLU A 221 6.64 -24.16 -5.68
CA GLU A 221 7.33 -25.38 -6.12
C GLU A 221 7.95 -26.14 -4.94
N VAL A 222 8.62 -25.44 -4.02
CA VAL A 222 9.14 -26.03 -2.78
C VAL A 222 8.04 -26.62 -1.91
N GLU A 223 6.90 -25.92 -1.75
CA GLU A 223 5.79 -26.43 -0.94
C GLU A 223 5.12 -27.65 -1.61
N LEU A 224 5.03 -27.68 -2.95
CA LEU A 224 4.55 -28.85 -3.69
C LEU A 224 5.48 -30.06 -3.51
N GLU A 225 6.80 -29.86 -3.56
CA GLU A 225 7.76 -30.94 -3.30
C GLU A 225 7.66 -31.47 -1.87
N ARG A 226 7.52 -30.57 -0.89
CA ARG A 226 7.29 -30.93 0.52
C ARG A 226 6.03 -31.79 0.67
N LEU A 227 4.91 -31.38 0.07
CA LEU A 227 3.65 -32.13 0.13
C LEU A 227 3.77 -33.50 -0.56
N ARG A 228 4.45 -33.58 -1.71
CA ARG A 228 4.74 -34.86 -2.38
C ARG A 228 5.57 -35.79 -1.50
N HIS A 229 6.59 -35.25 -0.83
CA HIS A 229 7.41 -36.03 0.09
C HIS A 229 6.59 -36.53 1.30
N GLU A 230 5.76 -35.67 1.88
CA GLU A 230 4.88 -36.05 3.00
C GLU A 230 3.89 -37.16 2.61
N GLN A 231 3.26 -37.04 1.43
CA GLN A 231 2.37 -38.07 0.90
C GLN A 231 3.12 -39.39 0.65
N SER A 232 4.34 -39.33 0.10
CA SER A 232 5.17 -40.51 -0.11
C SER A 232 5.50 -41.22 1.22
N MET A 233 5.85 -40.46 2.26
CA MET A 233 6.14 -41.02 3.58
C MET A 233 4.91 -41.66 4.21
N LYS A 234 3.75 -41.02 4.12
CA LYS A 234 2.47 -41.59 4.58
C LYS A 234 2.12 -42.89 3.86
N MET A 235 2.38 -42.95 2.54
CA MET A 235 2.15 -44.15 1.74
C MET A 235 3.06 -45.31 2.16
N LYS A 236 4.36 -45.04 2.34
CA LYS A 236 5.33 -46.04 2.85
C LYS A 236 4.98 -46.51 4.27
N GLU A 237 4.50 -45.62 5.13
CA GLU A 237 4.03 -45.98 6.47
C GLU A 237 2.82 -46.92 6.42
N LEU A 238 1.86 -46.65 5.53
CA LEU A 238 0.70 -47.52 5.30
C LEU A 238 1.11 -48.87 4.73
N GLU A 239 2.00 -48.92 3.75
CA GLU A 239 2.56 -50.17 3.20
C GLU A 239 3.24 -51.00 4.29
N MET A 240 4.04 -50.36 5.15
CA MET A 240 4.68 -51.04 6.28
C MET A 240 3.65 -51.58 7.28
N LYS A 241 2.62 -50.80 7.62
CA LYS A 241 1.51 -51.26 8.49
C LYS A 241 0.80 -52.48 7.90
N ILE A 242 0.51 -52.46 6.60
CA ILE A 242 -0.11 -53.60 5.90
C ILE A 242 0.78 -54.84 5.96
N MET A 243 2.08 -54.70 5.66
CA MET A 243 3.03 -55.83 5.76
C MET A 243 3.10 -56.42 7.17
N LEU A 244 3.09 -55.58 8.21
CA LEU A 244 3.09 -56.03 9.60
C LEU A 244 1.79 -56.76 9.97
N MET A 245 0.64 -56.27 9.52
CA MET A 245 -0.65 -56.93 9.72
C MET A 245 -0.69 -58.32 9.05
N ILE A 246 -0.22 -58.42 7.80
CA ILE A 246 -0.15 -59.70 7.08
C ILE A 246 0.76 -60.68 7.83
N ARG A 247 1.94 -60.24 8.28
CA ARG A 247 2.86 -61.09 9.04
C ARG A 247 2.24 -61.56 10.37
N SER A 248 1.54 -60.66 11.07
CA SER A 248 0.86 -61.01 12.33
C SER A 248 -0.24 -62.05 12.11
N ALA A 249 -1.03 -61.92 11.04
CA ALA A 249 -2.07 -62.89 10.70
C ALA A 249 -1.46 -64.27 10.40
N GLN A 250 -0.40 -64.32 9.59
CA GLN A 250 0.32 -65.57 9.29
C GLN A 250 0.89 -66.24 10.54
N GLN A 251 1.38 -65.46 11.52
CA GLN A 251 1.87 -65.99 12.79
C GLN A 251 0.74 -66.57 13.66
N GLN A 252 -0.43 -65.91 13.68
CA GLN A 252 -1.62 -66.40 14.39
C GLN A 252 -2.15 -67.70 13.77
N ASP A 253 -2.20 -67.79 12.45
CA ASP A 253 -2.61 -69.00 11.72
C ASP A 253 -1.66 -70.17 12.03
N HIS A 254 -0.35 -69.93 11.97
CA HIS A 254 0.65 -70.95 12.29
C HIS A 254 0.57 -71.41 13.76
N ALA A 255 0.37 -70.50 14.71
CA ALA A 255 0.18 -70.83 16.12
C ALA A 255 -1.09 -71.67 16.35
N SER A 256 -2.16 -71.36 15.62
CA SER A 256 -3.43 -72.11 15.66
C SER A 256 -3.25 -73.53 15.13
N LEU A 257 -2.57 -73.69 13.99
CA LEU A 257 -2.25 -75.00 13.40
C LEU A 257 -1.39 -75.87 14.35
N LEU A 258 -0.36 -75.29 14.98
CA LEU A 258 0.46 -76.01 15.96
C LEU A 258 -0.33 -76.47 17.18
N THR A 259 -1.30 -75.67 17.63
CA THR A 259 -2.16 -76.01 18.77
C THR A 259 -3.14 -77.12 18.41
N GLN A 260 -3.69 -77.09 17.19
CA GLN A 260 -4.55 -78.15 16.67
C GLN A 260 -3.80 -79.48 16.50
N ALA A 261 -2.56 -79.44 15.99
CA ALA A 261 -1.72 -80.63 15.86
C ALA A 261 -1.43 -81.31 17.22
N LYS A 262 -1.06 -80.52 18.24
CA LYS A 262 -0.84 -81.04 19.60
C LYS A 262 -2.09 -81.64 20.24
N GLY A 263 -3.27 -81.12 19.93
CA GLY A 263 -4.53 -81.68 20.43
C GLY A 263 -4.83 -83.07 19.86
N LEU A 264 -4.41 -83.35 18.63
CA LEU A 264 -4.58 -84.66 18.00
C LEU A 264 -3.62 -85.72 18.58
N GLU A 265 -2.39 -85.33 18.93
CA GLU A 265 -1.40 -86.23 19.56
C GLU A 265 -1.81 -86.74 20.95
N HIS A 266 -2.81 -86.15 21.60
CA HIS A 266 -3.33 -86.62 22.89
C HIS A 266 -4.59 -87.50 22.78
N GLN A 267 -5.06 -87.76 21.56
CA GLN A 267 -6.22 -88.64 21.30
C GLN A 267 -5.83 -90.04 20.81
N GLU A 268 -4.55 -90.30 20.55
CA GLU A 268 -3.98 -91.64 20.30
C GLU A 268 -3.42 -92.25 21.59
#